data_AF-A0A6L9Q915-F1
#
_entry.id   AF-A0A6L9Q915-F1
#
_cell.length_a   1.000
_cell.length_b   1.000
_cell.length_c   1.000
_cell.angle_alpha   90.00
_cell.angle_beta   90.00
_cell.angle_gamma   90.00
#
_symmetry.space_group_name_H-M   'P 1'
#
loop_
_entity.id
_entity.type
_entity.pdbx_description
1 polymer ?
#
loop_
_entity_poly.entity_id
_entity_poly.type
_entity_poly.pdbx_seq_one_letter_code
_entity_poly.pdbx_strand_id
1 'polypeptide(L)'
;MVPSPDSAPQAQSAVVAEAKWKYRKVVASSCFSTGKPKWGSGTGWKCTVAKSKMTGEFKYNGSRVYVNWYDCTHSDNSLADITQPWCGYWNNCAGTSGRTEYMNIGFNAKVRYMKRIARPYWLRIDGWPSGKVSLRGGS
;
A
#
# COMPACT_ATOMS: atom_id res chain seq x y z
N MET A 1 -34.97 41.38 -47.28
CA MET A 1 -35.23 40.70 -46.00
C MET A 1 -34.71 39.28 -46.13
N VAL A 2 -33.64 38.95 -45.40
CA VAL A 2 -33.03 37.61 -45.39
C VAL A 2 -33.10 37.11 -43.94
N PRO A 3 -33.72 35.97 -43.63
CA PRO A 3 -33.72 35.44 -42.28
C PRO A 3 -32.31 34.96 -41.91
N SER A 4 -31.81 35.39 -40.76
CA SER A 4 -30.54 34.92 -40.19
C SER A 4 -30.68 33.48 -39.69
N PRO A 5 -29.69 32.61 -39.90
CA PRO A 5 -29.75 31.23 -39.45
C PRO A 5 -29.70 31.15 -37.92
N ASP A 6 -30.66 30.38 -37.39
CA ASP A 6 -30.81 30.06 -35.98
C ASP A 6 -29.50 29.58 -35.35
N SER A 7 -29.17 30.17 -34.21
CA SER A 7 -28.06 29.74 -33.37
C SER A 7 -28.36 28.34 -32.84
N ALA A 8 -27.58 27.36 -33.28
CA ALA A 8 -27.62 26.02 -32.71
C ALA A 8 -27.34 26.08 -31.20
N PRO A 9 -28.08 25.34 -30.36
CA PRO A 9 -27.85 25.32 -28.93
C PRO A 9 -26.43 24.80 -28.64
N GLN A 10 -25.65 25.61 -27.91
CA GLN A 10 -24.35 25.21 -27.40
C GLN A 10 -24.51 23.96 -26.57
N ALA A 11 -23.85 22.87 -26.98
CA ALA A 11 -23.80 21.63 -26.24
C ALA A 11 -23.31 21.94 -24.82
N GLN A 12 -24.19 21.72 -23.83
CA GLN A 12 -23.83 21.81 -22.42
C GLN A 12 -22.61 20.93 -22.21
N SER A 13 -21.51 21.55 -21.79
CA SER A 13 -20.28 20.82 -21.46
C SER A 13 -20.65 19.71 -20.48
N ALA A 14 -20.37 18.46 -20.87
CA ALA A 14 -20.64 17.31 -20.04
C ALA A 14 -20.04 17.55 -18.65
N VAL A 15 -20.91 17.61 -17.63
CA VAL A 15 -20.49 17.67 -16.23
C VAL A 15 -19.58 16.47 -16.02
N VAL A 16 -18.27 16.70 -15.96
CA VAL A 16 -17.29 15.64 -15.71
C VAL A 16 -17.64 15.10 -14.33
N ALA A 17 -18.27 13.92 -14.28
CA ALA A 17 -18.65 13.29 -13.04
C ALA A 17 -17.41 13.20 -12.15
N GLU A 18 -17.44 13.89 -11.01
CA GLU A 18 -16.31 13.93 -10.09
C GLU A 18 -15.97 12.50 -9.67
N ALA A 19 -14.73 12.08 -9.93
CA ALA A 19 -14.33 10.70 -9.73
C ALA A 19 -14.46 10.32 -8.25
N LYS A 20 -15.47 9.51 -7.91
CA LYS A 20 -15.81 9.14 -6.53
C LYS A 20 -14.66 8.37 -5.87
N TRP A 21 -14.09 8.95 -4.82
CA TRP A 21 -13.07 8.29 -4.00
C TRP A 21 -13.63 7.07 -3.28
N LYS A 22 -12.86 5.97 -3.34
CA LYS A 22 -13.07 4.70 -2.65
C LYS A 22 -11.90 4.45 -1.70
N TYR A 23 -12.12 3.61 -0.69
CA TYR A 23 -11.13 3.30 0.34
C TYR A 23 -10.86 1.79 0.41
N ARG A 24 -9.59 1.42 0.58
CA ARG A 24 -9.17 0.01 0.71
C ARG A 24 -8.26 -0.14 1.91
N LYS A 25 -8.79 -0.72 2.98
CA LYS A 25 -8.00 -1.14 4.14
C LYS A 25 -7.16 -2.37 3.78
N VAL A 26 -5.91 -2.37 4.23
CA VAL A 26 -4.96 -3.45 4.01
C VAL A 26 -4.24 -3.78 5.31
N VAL A 27 -4.00 -5.07 5.50
CA VAL A 27 -3.21 -5.60 6.61
C VAL A 27 -2.32 -6.69 6.04
N ALA A 28 -1.03 -6.66 6.33
CA ALA A 28 -0.11 -7.73 5.95
C ALA A 28 0.95 -7.93 7.03
N SER A 29 1.46 -9.14 7.15
CA SER A 29 2.49 -9.50 8.13
C SER A 29 3.66 -10.18 7.43
N SER A 30 4.87 -9.98 7.93
CA SER A 30 6.06 -10.73 7.55
C SER A 30 6.64 -11.43 8.77
N CYS A 31 7.02 -12.70 8.57
CA CYS A 31 7.66 -13.51 9.59
C CYS A 31 9.11 -13.76 9.22
N PHE A 32 10.00 -13.52 10.18
CA PHE A 32 11.42 -13.76 10.01
C PHE A 32 11.74 -15.21 9.62
N SER A 33 11.21 -16.21 10.33
CA SER A 33 11.60 -17.62 10.15
C SER A 33 11.24 -18.21 8.78
N THR A 34 10.23 -17.65 8.12
CA THR A 34 9.79 -18.12 6.80
C THR A 34 10.15 -17.18 5.64
N GLY A 35 10.56 -15.94 5.93
CA GLY A 35 10.93 -14.91 4.94
C GLY A 35 9.82 -14.43 3.99
N LYS A 36 8.63 -15.05 4.01
CA LYS A 36 7.54 -14.78 3.06
C LYS A 36 6.44 -13.93 3.69
N PRO A 37 6.08 -12.78 3.13
CA PRO A 37 4.97 -11.97 3.64
C PRO A 37 3.62 -12.64 3.36
N LYS A 38 2.61 -12.33 4.16
CA LYS A 38 1.21 -12.80 3.98
C LYS A 38 0.21 -11.68 4.27
N TRP A 39 -0.94 -11.74 3.62
CA TRP A 39 -2.07 -10.88 3.96
C TRP A 39 -2.64 -11.21 5.35
N GLY A 40 -3.20 -10.19 5.99
CA GLY A 40 -3.78 -10.25 7.32
C GLY A 40 -2.76 -10.23 8.46
N SER A 41 -3.28 -10.52 9.64
CA SER A 41 -2.50 -10.73 10.87
C SER A 41 -1.69 -12.02 10.84
N GLY A 42 -1.91 -12.93 9.90
CA GLY A 42 -1.31 -14.25 9.94
C GLY A 42 -1.83 -15.13 11.08
N THR A 43 -3.10 -14.99 11.49
CA THR A 43 -3.73 -15.89 12.47
C THR A 43 -3.60 -17.34 11.98
N GLY A 44 -3.05 -18.24 12.79
CA GLY A 44 -2.72 -19.64 12.41
C GLY A 44 -1.35 -19.83 11.73
N TRP A 45 -0.61 -18.77 11.44
CA TRP A 45 0.76 -18.85 10.91
C TRP A 45 1.78 -18.97 12.06
N LYS A 46 2.58 -20.05 12.07
CA LYS A 46 3.60 -20.35 13.09
C LYS A 46 4.82 -19.41 13.01
N CYS A 47 4.62 -18.12 13.27
CA CYS A 47 5.72 -17.19 13.45
C CYS A 47 6.06 -17.04 14.92
N THR A 48 6.96 -17.89 15.42
CA THR A 48 7.29 -17.97 16.86
C THR A 48 8.49 -17.14 17.29
N VAL A 49 9.25 -16.60 16.32
CA VAL A 49 10.53 -15.90 16.58
C VAL A 49 10.38 -14.38 16.52
N ALA A 50 10.01 -13.86 15.35
CA ALA A 50 9.99 -12.43 15.08
C ALA A 50 9.02 -12.12 13.95
N LYS A 51 8.13 -11.15 14.17
CA LYS A 51 7.06 -10.77 13.25
C LYS A 51 6.95 -9.25 13.16
N SER A 52 6.78 -8.74 11.94
CA SER A 52 6.35 -7.36 11.71
C SER A 52 5.03 -7.36 10.96
N LYS A 53 4.17 -6.40 11.28
CA LYS A 53 2.84 -6.20 10.69
C LYS A 53 2.74 -4.78 10.16
N MET A 54 2.17 -4.66 8.98
CA MET A 54 1.80 -3.43 8.31
C MET A 54 0.28 -3.34 8.24
N THR A 55 -0.27 -2.21 8.62
CA THR A 55 -1.70 -1.89 8.51
C THR A 55 -1.81 -0.53 7.81
N GLY A 56 -2.81 -0.34 6.95
CA GLY A 56 -2.99 0.95 6.29
C GLY A 56 -4.27 1.02 5.47
N GLU A 57 -4.47 2.17 4.84
CA GLU A 57 -5.61 2.39 3.96
C GLU A 57 -5.22 3.22 2.73
N PHE A 58 -5.63 2.74 1.56
CA PHE A 58 -5.53 3.47 0.31
C PHE A 58 -6.83 4.19 -0.02
N LYS A 59 -6.72 5.43 -0.51
CA LYS A 59 -7.81 6.19 -1.11
C LYS A 59 -7.60 6.23 -2.63
N TYR A 60 -8.57 5.79 -3.43
CA TYR A 60 -8.41 5.62 -4.90
C TYR A 60 -9.68 5.98 -5.68
N ASN A 61 -9.58 6.36 -6.95
CA ASN A 61 -10.74 6.78 -7.76
C ASN A 61 -10.69 6.33 -9.24
N GLY A 62 -9.91 5.31 -9.58
CA GLY A 62 -9.69 4.87 -10.97
C GLY A 62 -8.58 5.63 -11.69
N SER A 63 -8.29 6.88 -11.29
CA SER A 63 -7.24 7.71 -11.91
C SER A 63 -6.03 7.95 -11.01
N ARG A 64 -6.26 8.05 -9.70
CA ARG A 64 -5.24 8.31 -8.68
C ARG A 64 -5.38 7.38 -7.48
N VAL A 65 -4.29 7.23 -6.73
CA VAL A 65 -4.26 6.53 -5.44
C VAL A 65 -3.36 7.28 -4.44
N TYR A 66 -3.80 7.32 -3.17
CA TYR A 66 -3.12 7.94 -2.04
C TYR A 66 -3.11 7.01 -0.83
N VAL A 67 -2.16 7.21 0.09
CA VAL A 67 -2.23 6.62 1.42
C VAL A 67 -3.01 7.59 2.30
N ASN A 68 -4.08 7.08 2.92
CA ASN A 68 -4.85 7.83 3.89
C ASN A 68 -4.16 7.78 5.26
N TRP A 69 -3.74 6.58 5.66
CA TRP A 69 -2.93 6.34 6.85
C TRP A 69 -2.19 5.01 6.73
N TYR A 70 -1.16 4.84 7.55
CA TYR A 70 -0.44 3.58 7.70
C TYR A 70 0.15 3.47 9.10
N ASP A 71 0.41 2.24 9.53
CA ASP A 71 1.05 1.91 10.80
C ASP A 71 1.85 0.62 10.68
N CYS A 72 2.98 0.55 11.38
CA CYS A 72 3.81 -0.63 11.44
C CYS A 72 4.10 -1.02 12.88
N THR A 73 3.82 -2.27 13.21
CA THR A 73 4.09 -2.86 14.53
C THR A 73 5.02 -4.05 14.38
N HIS A 74 5.81 -4.36 15.40
CA HIS A 74 6.59 -5.59 15.47
C HIS A 74 6.43 -6.26 16.83
N SER A 75 6.77 -7.54 16.85
CA SER A 75 6.78 -8.38 18.05
C SER A 75 7.84 -9.46 17.90
N ASP A 76 8.61 -9.70 18.94
CA ASP A 76 9.63 -10.73 19.03
C ASP A 76 9.54 -11.49 20.37
N ASN A 77 10.54 -12.32 20.65
CA ASN A 77 10.67 -13.10 21.88
C ASN A 77 12.07 -12.89 22.48
N SER A 78 12.37 -13.49 23.62
CA SER A 78 13.67 -13.31 24.31
C SER A 78 14.91 -13.75 23.51
N LEU A 79 14.75 -14.50 22.43
CA LEU A 79 15.84 -14.95 21.54
C LEU A 79 16.04 -14.05 20.32
N ALA A 80 15.16 -13.08 20.09
CA ALA A 80 15.17 -12.21 18.93
C ALA A 80 15.00 -10.74 19.32
N ASP A 81 15.65 -9.87 18.56
CA ASP A 81 15.49 -8.42 18.68
C ASP A 81 15.21 -7.86 17.28
N ILE A 82 14.02 -7.27 17.10
CA ILE A 82 13.63 -6.64 15.83
C ILE A 82 13.90 -5.14 15.89
N THR A 83 14.58 -4.66 14.85
CA THR A 83 14.65 -3.24 14.53
C THR A 83 13.90 -2.97 13.24
N GLN A 84 13.13 -1.90 13.18
CA GLN A 84 12.35 -1.51 12.01
C GLN A 84 12.73 -0.08 11.58
N PRO A 85 13.89 0.10 10.92
CA PRO A 85 14.43 1.42 10.59
C PRO A 85 13.60 2.22 9.59
N TRP A 86 12.69 1.57 8.86
CA TRP A 86 11.79 2.27 7.97
C TRP A 86 10.38 1.69 8.08
N CYS A 87 9.41 2.58 8.24
CA CYS A 87 7.99 2.34 8.10
C CYS A 87 7.43 3.56 7.36
N GLY A 88 6.86 3.35 6.18
CA GLY A 88 6.49 4.49 5.35
C GLY A 88 5.78 4.12 4.07
N TYR A 89 5.73 5.09 3.18
CA TYR A 89 5.17 4.95 1.85
C TYR A 89 6.11 5.51 0.80
N TRP A 90 5.86 5.14 -0.45
CA TRP A 90 6.52 5.69 -1.62
C TRP A 90 5.51 5.95 -2.74
N ASN A 91 5.80 6.97 -3.55
CA ASN A 91 4.97 7.39 -4.69
C ASN A 91 3.51 7.70 -4.31
N ASN A 92 3.31 8.47 -3.23
CA ASN A 92 1.98 8.97 -2.87
C ASN A 92 1.43 9.85 -4.01
N CYS A 93 0.13 9.73 -4.31
CA CYS A 93 -0.50 10.34 -5.50
C CYS A 93 -0.14 9.66 -6.84
N ALA A 94 0.15 8.34 -6.84
CA ALA A 94 0.35 7.58 -8.07
C ALA A 94 -0.89 7.63 -8.98
N GLY A 95 -0.70 7.57 -10.30
CA GLY A 95 -1.78 7.69 -11.27
C GLY A 95 -1.51 6.93 -12.57
N THR A 96 -2.56 6.70 -13.35
CA THR A 96 -2.55 5.90 -14.58
C THR A 96 -1.69 6.46 -15.73
N SER A 97 -1.35 7.75 -15.69
CA SER A 97 -0.47 8.41 -16.68
C SER A 97 0.89 8.81 -16.11
N GLY A 98 1.22 8.38 -14.89
CA GLY A 98 2.48 8.73 -14.22
C GLY A 98 3.62 7.77 -14.53
N ARG A 99 4.86 8.17 -14.18
CA ARG A 99 6.07 7.30 -14.26
C ARG A 99 5.94 5.99 -13.47
N THR A 100 5.05 5.94 -12.49
CA THR A 100 4.74 4.72 -11.75
C THR A 100 3.24 4.73 -11.42
N GLU A 101 2.55 3.68 -11.86
CA GLU A 101 1.08 3.56 -11.80
C GLU A 101 0.56 3.06 -10.45
N TYR A 102 1.45 2.79 -9.50
CA TYR A 102 1.09 2.32 -8.17
C TYR A 102 1.85 3.08 -7.10
N MET A 103 1.25 3.17 -5.93
CA MET A 103 1.95 3.61 -4.73
C MET A 103 2.22 2.40 -3.84
N ASN A 104 3.18 2.50 -2.93
CA ASN A 104 3.37 1.45 -1.95
C ASN A 104 3.44 1.98 -0.52
N ILE A 105 3.04 1.13 0.41
CA ILE A 105 3.29 1.31 1.85
C ILE A 105 4.06 0.09 2.34
N GLY A 106 4.91 0.23 3.35
CA GLY A 106 5.56 -0.93 3.95
C GLY A 106 6.61 -0.61 4.99
N PHE A 107 7.47 -1.58 5.26
CA PHE A 107 8.58 -1.43 6.20
C PHE A 107 9.85 -2.16 5.75
N ASN A 108 10.98 -1.71 6.26
CA ASN A 108 12.23 -2.47 6.32
C ASN A 108 12.49 -2.81 7.77
N ALA A 109 12.86 -4.05 8.02
CA ALA A 109 13.18 -4.56 9.33
C ALA A 109 14.46 -5.39 9.29
N LYS A 110 15.03 -5.60 10.47
CA LYS A 110 16.18 -6.46 10.68
C LYS A 110 15.98 -7.16 12.00
N VAL A 111 16.09 -8.49 11.99
CA VAL A 111 16.11 -9.27 13.22
C VAL A 111 17.54 -9.61 13.59
N ARG A 112 17.83 -9.64 14.89
CA ARG A 112 19.02 -10.25 15.46
C ARG A 112 18.61 -11.46 16.28
N TYR A 113 18.82 -12.67 15.74
CA TYR A 113 18.48 -13.93 16.40
C TYR A 113 19.68 -14.49 17.18
N MET A 114 19.44 -14.94 18.41
CA MET A 114 20.45 -15.45 19.35
C MET A 114 21.67 -14.54 19.50
N LYS A 115 21.49 -13.22 19.31
CA LYS A 115 22.57 -12.20 19.30
C LYS A 115 23.69 -12.42 18.27
N ARG A 116 23.55 -13.38 17.34
CA ARG A 116 24.61 -13.76 16.38
C ARG A 116 24.19 -13.64 14.93
N ILE A 117 22.93 -13.93 14.62
CA ILE A 117 22.44 -13.97 13.23
C ILE A 117 21.62 -12.73 12.98
N ALA A 118 22.13 -11.84 12.12
CA ALA A 118 21.41 -10.66 11.67
C ALA A 118 20.86 -10.91 10.26
N ARG A 119 19.54 -10.77 10.06
CA ARG A 119 18.95 -10.85 8.72
C ARG A 119 17.98 -9.70 8.48
N PRO A 120 18.12 -8.97 7.36
CA PRO A 120 17.11 -8.00 6.96
C PRO A 120 15.85 -8.76 6.51
N TYR A 121 14.72 -8.08 6.55
CA TYR A 121 13.52 -8.47 5.83
C TYR A 121 12.65 -7.25 5.58
N TRP A 122 11.76 -7.35 4.62
CA TRP A 122 10.94 -6.21 4.21
C TRP A 122 9.58 -6.67 3.71
N LEU A 123 8.64 -5.73 3.70
CA LEU A 123 7.30 -5.91 3.18
C LEU A 123 6.88 -4.65 2.43
N ARG A 124 6.22 -4.80 1.29
CA ARG A 124 5.55 -3.73 0.55
C ARG A 124 4.16 -4.18 0.16
N ILE A 125 3.19 -3.30 0.38
CA ILE A 125 1.85 -3.40 -0.16
C ILE A 125 1.74 -2.35 -1.25
N ASP A 126 1.60 -2.79 -2.49
CA ASP A 126 1.39 -1.90 -3.63
C ASP A 126 -0.12 -1.69 -3.82
N GLY A 127 -0.55 -0.45 -4.05
CA GLY A 127 -1.92 -0.05 -4.34
C GLY A 127 -2.01 0.73 -5.64
N TRP A 128 -3.01 0.43 -6.47
CA TRP A 128 -3.22 1.05 -7.78
C TRP A 128 -4.47 1.95 -7.79
N PRO A 129 -4.56 2.92 -8.71
CA PRO A 129 -5.76 3.71 -8.96
C PRO A 129 -7.02 2.88 -9.17
N SER A 130 -6.90 1.67 -9.73
CA SER A 130 -8.02 0.73 -9.92
C SER A 130 -8.57 0.14 -8.61
N GLY A 131 -7.85 0.29 -7.49
CA GLY A 131 -8.15 -0.36 -6.21
C GLY A 131 -7.55 -1.76 -6.06
N LYS A 132 -6.83 -2.25 -7.08
CA LYS A 132 -6.01 -3.46 -6.96
C LYS A 132 -4.95 -3.24 -5.89
N VAL A 133 -4.67 -4.30 -5.14
CA VAL A 133 -3.56 -4.34 -4.18
C VAL A 133 -2.71 -5.59 -4.39
N SER A 134 -1.42 -5.48 -4.15
CA SER A 134 -0.49 -6.61 -4.23
C SER A 134 0.48 -6.60 -3.06
N LEU A 135 1.01 -7.76 -2.71
CA LEU A 135 1.91 -7.94 -1.59
C LEU A 135 3.26 -8.47 -2.10
N ARG A 136 4.32 -7.78 -1.68
CA ARG A 136 5.71 -8.18 -1.94
C ARG A 136 6.51 -8.11 -0.64
N GLY A 137 7.60 -8.85 -0.59
CA GLY A 137 8.48 -8.91 0.57
C GLY A 137 9.53 -9.98 0.40
N GLY A 138 10.49 -10.00 1.32
CA GLY A 138 11.58 -10.96 1.31
C GLY A 138 12.49 -10.78 2.52
N SER A 139 13.51 -11.63 2.61
CA SER A 139 14.53 -11.67 3.65
C SER A 139 15.91 -11.83 3.05
#